data_AF-A0A378R2U2-F1
#
_entry.id   AF-A0A378R2U2-F1
#
_cell.length_a   1.000
_cell.length_b   1.000
_cell.length_c   1.000
_cell.angle_alpha   90.00
_cell.angle_beta   90.00
_cell.angle_gamma   90.00
#
_symmetry.space_group_name_H-M   'P 1'
#
loop_
_entity.id
_entity.type
_entity.pdbx_description
1 polymer ?
#
loop_
_entity_poly.entity_id
_entity_poly.type
_entity_poly.pdbx_seq_one_letter_code
_entity_poly.pdbx_strand_id
1 'polypeptide(L)'
;MTSLTLSLIKTKAKAGITHFTISLLIFCFVVAWVYFFAYPDVYFTMAGAIQGLTLVFLVDVVLGPLLSFLVYNPAKPKKEIISDFVIIGAVQIAALGYGLTTLYKEQPQAVIIYPKSSATVINKREMTDFELGELSQYEKLGKLPAAVYTPDRKHPYQSMLQALDVIKETDLANRRTLAQNMDDLAVLQSLEKQYGKLYILSVMAKYNGAYFALDEDFNLVAKFGEKPIS
;
A
#
# COMPACT_ATOMS: atom_id res chain seq x y z
N MET A 1 -19.54 43.95 2.16
CA MET A 1 -18.89 42.88 1.37
C MET A 1 -18.16 43.55 0.21
N THR A 2 -16.84 43.69 0.29
CA THR A 2 -16.02 44.20 -0.82
C THR A 2 -16.11 43.20 -1.98
N SER A 3 -16.58 43.64 -3.13
CA SER A 3 -16.61 42.81 -4.33
C SER A 3 -15.19 42.41 -4.70
N LEU A 4 -14.92 41.10 -4.84
CA LEU A 4 -13.64 40.63 -5.36
C LEU A 4 -13.51 41.14 -6.80
N THR A 5 -12.54 42.02 -7.05
CA THR A 5 -12.25 42.45 -8.41
C THR A 5 -11.66 41.28 -9.20
N LEU A 6 -11.95 41.24 -10.51
CA LEU A 6 -11.43 40.20 -11.41
C LEU A 6 -9.90 40.14 -11.39
N SER A 7 -9.23 41.28 -11.18
CA SER A 7 -7.77 41.37 -11.05
C SER A 7 -7.26 40.70 -9.78
N LEU A 8 -7.94 40.88 -8.64
CA LEU A 8 -7.58 40.23 -7.38
C LEU A 8 -7.72 38.70 -7.48
N ILE A 9 -8.82 38.21 -8.05
CA ILE A 9 -9.04 36.77 -8.29
C ILE A 9 -7.90 36.20 -9.15
N LYS A 10 -7.51 36.87 -10.25
CA LYS A 10 -6.42 36.42 -11.11
C LYS A 10 -5.09 36.28 -10.36
N THR A 11 -4.75 37.25 -9.49
CA THR A 11 -3.50 37.17 -8.72
C THR A 11 -3.50 36.07 -7.67
N LYS A 12 -4.63 35.87 -6.96
CA LYS A 12 -4.83 34.76 -6.03
C LYS A 12 -4.76 33.40 -6.74
N ALA A 13 -5.42 33.28 -7.89
CA ALA A 13 -5.39 32.08 -8.73
C ALA A 13 -3.97 31.75 -9.18
N LYS A 14 -3.20 32.75 -9.62
CA LYS A 14 -1.79 32.55 -9.97
C LYS A 14 -0.98 31.98 -8.80
N ALA A 15 -1.16 32.52 -7.59
CA ALA A 15 -0.46 32.02 -6.40
C ALA A 15 -0.87 30.58 -6.07
N GLY A 16 -2.18 30.29 -6.08
CA GLY A 16 -2.72 28.94 -5.86
C GLY A 16 -2.24 27.92 -6.90
N ILE A 17 -2.29 28.25 -8.19
CA ILE A 17 -1.83 27.37 -9.28
C ILE A 17 -0.32 27.11 -9.19
N THR A 18 0.46 28.15 -8.88
CA THR A 18 1.91 28.00 -8.70
C THR A 18 2.21 27.02 -7.56
N HIS A 19 1.53 27.18 -6.42
CA HIS A 19 1.66 26.24 -5.31
C HIS A 19 1.20 24.84 -5.72
N PHE A 20 0.01 24.70 -6.30
CA PHE A 20 -0.53 23.41 -6.77
C PHE A 20 0.47 22.67 -7.66
N THR A 21 1.10 23.36 -8.61
CA THR A 21 2.08 22.75 -9.52
C THR A 21 3.28 22.21 -8.75
N ILE A 22 3.80 22.95 -7.78
CA ILE A 22 4.91 22.52 -6.93
C ILE A 22 4.50 21.31 -6.08
N SER A 23 3.36 21.38 -5.40
CA SER A 23 2.84 20.28 -4.59
C SER A 23 2.59 19.01 -5.42
N LEU A 24 2.04 19.16 -6.63
CA LEU A 24 1.77 18.05 -7.53
C LEU A 24 3.08 17.37 -7.97
N LEU A 25 4.13 18.14 -8.29
CA LEU A 25 5.43 17.58 -8.62
C LEU A 25 6.02 16.79 -7.44
N ILE A 26 5.98 17.35 -6.23
CA ILE A 26 6.42 16.66 -5.01
C ILE A 26 5.62 15.38 -4.81
N PHE A 27 4.30 15.43 -4.93
CA PHE A 27 3.42 14.27 -4.80
C PHE A 27 3.74 13.19 -5.84
N CYS A 28 3.97 13.56 -7.11
CA CYS A 28 4.37 12.62 -8.15
C CYS A 28 5.70 11.93 -7.82
N PHE A 29 6.68 12.65 -7.27
CA PHE A 29 7.92 12.03 -6.78
C PHE A 29 7.68 11.03 -5.65
N VAL A 30 6.79 11.37 -4.70
CA VAL A 30 6.42 10.46 -3.61
C VAL A 30 5.72 9.22 -4.15
N VAL A 31 4.75 9.37 -5.06
CA VAL A 31 4.06 8.23 -5.70
C VAL A 31 5.07 7.34 -6.43
N ALA A 32 5.99 7.92 -7.21
CA ALA A 32 7.02 7.16 -7.90
C ALA A 32 7.91 6.40 -6.90
N TRP A 33 8.35 7.05 -5.82
CA TRP A 33 9.14 6.38 -4.79
C TRP A 33 8.38 5.21 -4.15
N VAL A 34 7.10 5.44 -3.78
CA VAL A 34 6.26 4.40 -3.16
C VAL A 34 6.07 3.22 -4.11
N TYR A 35 5.76 3.48 -5.38
CA TYR A 35 5.48 2.45 -6.38
C TYR A 35 6.72 1.64 -6.77
N PHE A 36 7.85 2.29 -7.03
CA PHE A 36 9.04 1.59 -7.51
C PHE A 36 9.90 0.97 -6.40
N PHE A 37 9.89 1.53 -5.19
CA PHE A 37 10.83 1.13 -4.14
C PHE A 37 10.17 0.63 -2.86
N ALA A 38 9.05 1.21 -2.44
CA ALA A 38 8.50 0.91 -1.12
C ALA A 38 7.48 -0.26 -1.16
N TYR A 39 6.52 -0.25 -2.07
CA TYR A 39 5.41 -1.21 -2.11
C TYR A 39 5.47 -2.08 -3.37
N PRO A 40 5.65 -3.40 -3.24
CA PRO A 40 5.57 -4.29 -4.39
C PRO A 40 4.18 -4.28 -5.03
N ASP A 41 4.12 -4.39 -6.36
CA ASP A 41 2.89 -4.23 -7.17
C ASP A 41 1.68 -5.00 -6.62
N VAL A 42 1.83 -6.30 -6.33
CA VAL A 42 0.68 -7.14 -5.92
C VAL A 42 0.13 -6.75 -4.54
N TYR A 43 0.91 -6.06 -3.71
CA TYR A 43 0.54 -5.63 -2.36
C TYR A 43 0.17 -4.15 -2.27
N PHE A 44 0.38 -3.35 -3.31
CA PHE A 44 0.20 -1.89 -3.28
C PHE A 44 -1.21 -1.49 -2.80
N THR A 45 -2.24 -2.11 -3.34
CA THR A 45 -3.65 -1.86 -2.99
C THR A 45 -4.07 -2.54 -1.68
N MET A 46 -3.36 -3.58 -1.26
CA MET A 46 -3.73 -4.39 -0.10
C MET A 46 -3.10 -3.87 1.21
N ALA A 47 -1.86 -3.42 1.15
CA ALA A 47 -0.99 -3.17 2.31
C ALA A 47 -0.94 -1.70 2.78
N GLY A 48 -1.71 -0.80 2.18
CA GLY A 48 -1.89 0.55 2.74
C GLY A 48 -1.27 1.72 1.99
N ALA A 49 -0.67 1.49 0.81
CA ALA A 49 -0.06 2.57 0.04
C ALA A 49 -1.08 3.65 -0.32
N ILE A 50 -2.28 3.25 -0.73
CA ILE A 50 -3.37 4.17 -1.14
C ILE A 50 -3.75 5.10 0.00
N GLN A 51 -3.89 4.60 1.23
CA GLN A 51 -4.32 5.37 2.38
C GLN A 51 -3.26 6.40 2.78
N GLY A 52 -1.97 6.00 2.78
CA GLY A 52 -0.87 6.94 3.02
C GLY A 52 -0.76 8.02 1.94
N LEU A 53 -0.84 7.64 0.66
CA LEU A 53 -0.80 8.57 -0.46
C LEU A 53 -2.01 9.51 -0.50
N THR A 54 -3.19 9.03 -0.11
CA THR A 54 -4.40 9.87 -0.03
C THR A 54 -4.23 11.00 0.98
N LEU A 55 -3.62 10.72 2.14
CA LEU A 55 -3.33 11.75 3.14
C LEU A 55 -2.39 12.82 2.56
N VAL A 56 -1.28 12.41 1.95
CA VAL A 56 -0.31 13.34 1.34
C VAL A 56 -0.99 14.18 0.24
N PHE A 57 -1.78 13.54 -0.62
CA PHE A 57 -2.50 14.23 -1.69
C PHE A 57 -3.47 15.29 -1.16
N LEU A 58 -4.34 14.92 -0.22
CA LEU A 58 -5.36 15.84 0.30
C LEU A 58 -4.72 17.04 1.02
N VAL A 59 -3.64 16.82 1.78
CA VAL A 59 -3.00 17.92 2.50
C VAL A 59 -2.19 18.80 1.55
N ASP A 60 -1.31 18.22 0.75
CA ASP A 60 -0.31 19.00 0.02
C ASP A 60 -0.81 19.49 -1.33
N VAL A 61 -1.58 18.67 -2.06
CA VAL A 61 -2.05 18.99 -3.42
C VAL A 61 -3.40 19.71 -3.40
N VAL A 62 -4.24 19.47 -2.38
CA VAL A 62 -5.56 20.10 -2.28
C VAL A 62 -5.55 21.27 -1.28
N LEU A 63 -5.32 21.00 0.02
CA LEU A 63 -5.48 22.02 1.07
C LEU A 63 -4.46 23.16 0.95
N GLY A 64 -3.18 22.88 0.74
CA GLY A 64 -2.15 23.92 0.64
C GLY A 64 -2.38 24.97 -0.46
N PRO A 65 -2.66 24.55 -1.71
CA PRO A 65 -3.01 25.47 -2.78
C PRO A 65 -4.28 26.27 -2.54
N LEU A 66 -5.31 25.65 -1.93
CA LEU A 66 -6.54 26.34 -1.53
C LEU A 66 -6.28 27.41 -0.46
N LEU A 67 -5.47 27.08 0.55
CA LEU A 67 -5.06 28.03 1.57
C LEU A 67 -4.26 29.17 0.96
N SER A 68 -3.32 28.87 0.06
CA SER A 68 -2.52 29.87 -0.65
C SER A 68 -3.39 30.83 -1.48
N PHE A 69 -4.39 30.29 -2.18
CA PHE A 69 -5.39 31.10 -2.89
C PHE A 69 -6.19 32.00 -1.93
N LEU A 70 -6.60 31.46 -0.77
CA LEU A 70 -7.41 32.17 0.21
C LEU A 70 -6.63 33.29 0.91
N VAL A 71 -5.39 33.04 1.34
CA VAL A 71 -4.62 33.98 2.16
C VAL A 71 -3.85 35.04 1.35
N TYR A 72 -3.49 34.73 0.09
CA TYR A 72 -2.73 35.67 -0.75
C TYR A 72 -3.52 36.95 -0.98
N ASN A 73 -2.95 38.09 -0.59
CA ASN A 73 -3.54 39.40 -0.83
C ASN A 73 -2.43 40.38 -1.23
N PRO A 74 -2.42 40.91 -2.46
CA PRO A 74 -1.39 41.84 -2.92
C PRO A 74 -1.40 43.19 -2.17
N ALA A 75 -2.46 43.52 -1.44
CA ALA A 75 -2.53 44.71 -0.61
C ALA A 75 -1.86 44.55 0.76
N LYS A 76 -1.53 43.32 1.19
CA LYS A 76 -0.79 43.08 2.44
C LYS A 76 0.68 43.50 2.27
N PRO A 77 1.34 43.97 3.35
CA PRO A 77 2.79 44.10 3.38
C PRO A 77 3.47 42.79 2.99
N LYS A 78 4.56 42.85 2.22
CA LYS A 78 5.29 41.65 1.77
C LYS A 78 5.67 40.71 2.91
N LYS A 79 6.02 41.25 4.09
CA LYS A 79 6.37 40.47 5.28
C LYS A 79 5.21 39.60 5.77
N GLU A 80 3.98 40.11 5.75
CA GLU A 80 2.79 39.35 6.15
C GLU A 80 2.49 38.25 5.14
N ILE A 81 2.58 38.55 3.83
CA ILE A 81 2.42 37.53 2.78
C ILE A 81 3.47 36.42 2.96
N ILE A 82 4.74 36.77 3.16
CA ILE A 82 5.80 35.77 3.39
C ILE A 82 5.49 34.95 4.64
N SER A 83 5.07 35.58 5.74
CA SER A 83 4.70 34.88 6.97
C SER A 83 3.56 33.88 6.76
N ASP A 84 2.50 34.25 6.04
CA ASP A 84 1.37 33.37 5.72
C ASP A 84 1.85 32.11 4.97
N PHE A 85 2.69 32.29 3.95
CA PHE A 85 3.21 31.18 3.14
C PHE A 85 4.23 30.32 3.89
N VAL A 86 5.04 30.91 4.78
CA VAL A 86 5.96 30.14 5.64
C VAL A 86 5.20 29.24 6.59
N ILE A 87 4.12 29.73 7.21
CA ILE A 87 3.28 28.93 8.11
C ILE A 87 2.61 27.78 7.34
N ILE A 88 2.00 28.08 6.18
CA ILE A 88 1.38 27.05 5.32
C ILE A 88 2.43 25.99 4.92
N GLY A 89 3.59 26.43 4.43
CA GLY A 89 4.66 25.53 4.02
C GLY A 89 5.22 24.68 5.16
N ALA A 90 5.37 25.24 6.36
CA ALA A 90 5.82 24.50 7.54
C ALA A 90 4.84 23.38 7.93
N VAL A 91 3.52 23.67 7.91
CA VAL A 91 2.48 22.68 8.20
C VAL A 91 2.47 21.57 7.13
N GLN A 92 2.60 21.92 5.86
CA GLN A 92 2.66 20.95 4.76
C GLN A 92 3.91 20.06 4.85
N ILE A 93 5.09 20.64 5.11
CA ILE A 93 6.32 19.85 5.28
C ILE A 93 6.17 18.87 6.45
N ALA A 94 5.56 19.29 7.56
CA ALA A 94 5.28 18.40 8.69
C ALA A 94 4.30 17.29 8.31
N ALA A 95 3.23 17.61 7.58
CA ALA A 95 2.23 16.63 7.12
C ALA A 95 2.83 15.62 6.12
N LEU A 96 3.63 16.09 5.16
CA LEU A 96 4.39 15.26 4.23
C LEU A 96 5.33 14.31 4.99
N GLY A 97 6.10 14.83 5.95
CA GLY A 97 6.98 14.03 6.79
C GLY A 97 6.25 12.96 7.59
N TYR A 98 5.07 13.29 8.14
CA TYR A 98 4.20 12.33 8.81
C TYR A 98 3.67 11.25 7.85
N GLY A 99 3.19 11.65 6.68
CA GLY A 99 2.71 10.73 5.63
C GLY A 99 3.79 9.75 5.19
N LEU A 100 5.00 10.24 4.91
CA LEU A 100 6.16 9.42 4.54
C LEU A 100 6.58 8.48 5.67
N THR A 101 6.60 8.95 6.92
CA THR A 101 6.91 8.11 8.08
C THR A 101 5.87 7.00 8.26
N THR A 102 4.61 7.29 7.99
CA THR A 102 3.52 6.30 8.03
C THR A 102 3.71 5.26 6.93
N LEU A 103 3.92 5.68 5.69
CA LEU A 103 4.21 4.78 4.56
C LEU A 103 5.43 3.89 4.83
N TYR A 104 6.49 4.43 5.43
CA TYR A 104 7.69 3.66 5.78
C TYR A 104 7.41 2.58 6.83
N LYS A 105 6.60 2.89 7.86
CA LYS A 105 6.25 1.93 8.92
C LYS A 105 5.26 0.86 8.45
N GLU A 106 4.36 1.23 7.54
CA GLU A 106 3.33 0.35 6.98
C GLU A 106 3.83 -0.40 5.73
N GLN A 107 5.09 -0.20 5.35
CA GLN A 107 5.70 -0.89 4.22
C GLN A 107 5.63 -2.41 4.43
N PRO A 108 5.09 -3.20 3.49
CA PRO A 108 5.02 -4.64 3.63
C PRO A 108 6.43 -5.24 3.56
N GLN A 109 6.73 -6.23 4.40
CA GLN A 109 8.08 -6.81 4.54
C GLN A 109 8.11 -8.32 4.40
N ALA A 110 7.06 -9.03 4.82
CA ALA A 110 6.99 -10.49 4.73
C ALA A 110 5.55 -10.97 4.63
N VAL A 111 5.37 -12.24 4.27
CA VAL A 111 4.09 -12.95 4.35
C VAL A 111 4.23 -14.14 5.29
N ILE A 112 3.29 -14.31 6.20
CA ILE A 112 3.23 -15.46 7.10
C ILE A 112 2.05 -16.34 6.69
N ILE A 113 2.33 -17.60 6.34
CA ILE A 113 1.33 -18.57 5.93
C ILE A 113 0.99 -19.44 7.13
N TYR A 114 -0.28 -19.48 7.51
CA TYR A 114 -0.77 -20.28 8.63
C TYR A 114 -1.44 -21.57 8.12
N PRO A 115 -1.40 -22.67 8.88
CA PRO A 115 -2.07 -23.90 8.51
C PRO A 115 -3.58 -23.71 8.38
N LYS A 116 -4.16 -24.11 7.25
CA LYS A 116 -5.61 -24.11 6.97
C LYS A 116 -6.29 -22.73 7.15
N SER A 117 -5.54 -21.64 7.04
CA SER A 117 -6.03 -20.27 7.24
C SER A 117 -5.49 -19.31 6.16
N SER A 118 -5.98 -18.08 6.18
CA SER A 118 -5.41 -17.01 5.37
C SER A 118 -3.99 -16.69 5.84
N ALA A 119 -3.09 -16.49 4.88
CA ALA A 119 -1.79 -15.91 5.12
C ALA A 119 -1.92 -14.41 5.42
N THR A 120 -0.99 -13.86 6.20
CA THR A 120 -0.99 -12.45 6.59
C THR A 120 0.24 -11.73 6.05
N VAL A 121 0.05 -10.58 5.41
CA VAL A 121 1.13 -9.67 5.04
C VAL A 121 1.53 -8.86 6.26
N ILE A 122 2.79 -8.99 6.66
CA ILE A 122 3.37 -8.31 7.82
C ILE A 122 4.10 -7.06 7.35
N ASN A 123 3.79 -5.94 7.98
CA ASN A 123 4.43 -4.66 7.69
C ASN A 123 5.67 -4.43 8.57
N LYS A 124 6.47 -3.43 8.22
CA LYS A 124 7.73 -3.12 8.90
C LYS A 124 7.59 -2.85 10.39
N ARG A 125 6.46 -2.31 10.84
CA ARG A 125 6.20 -2.08 12.27
C ARG A 125 6.04 -3.39 13.03
N GLU A 126 5.36 -4.36 12.43
CA GLU A 126 5.04 -5.65 13.05
C GLU A 126 6.18 -6.66 12.92
N MET A 127 7.16 -6.45 12.04
CA MET A 127 8.29 -7.37 11.83
C MET A 127 9.05 -7.75 13.10
N THR A 128 9.09 -6.87 14.11
CA THR A 128 9.76 -7.16 15.39
C THR A 128 9.05 -8.20 16.24
N ASP A 129 7.78 -8.47 15.94
CA ASP A 129 6.94 -9.41 16.68
C ASP A 129 7.14 -10.87 16.19
N PHE A 130 7.94 -11.06 15.13
CA PHE A 130 8.18 -12.35 14.49
C PHE A 130 9.68 -12.70 14.53
N GLU A 131 10.00 -13.87 15.09
CA GLU A 131 11.37 -14.42 15.12
C GLU A 131 11.71 -15.13 13.79
N LEU A 132 11.72 -14.36 12.71
CA LEU A 132 12.16 -14.85 11.40
C LEU A 132 13.70 -14.92 11.37
N GLY A 133 14.26 -16.03 10.89
CA GLY A 133 15.68 -16.10 10.52
C GLY A 133 16.00 -15.22 9.30
N GLU A 134 17.12 -15.48 8.62
CA GLU A 134 17.50 -14.73 7.42
C GLU A 134 16.39 -14.78 6.35
N LEU A 135 15.90 -13.62 5.92
CA LEU A 135 14.77 -13.53 4.99
C LEU A 135 15.06 -14.13 3.60
N SER A 136 16.34 -14.22 3.24
CA SER A 136 16.83 -14.83 1.99
C SER A 136 16.57 -16.33 1.88
N GLN A 137 16.32 -17.01 3.01
CA GLN A 137 16.04 -18.45 3.03
C GLN A 137 14.61 -18.79 2.62
N TYR A 138 13.71 -17.81 2.62
CA TYR A 138 12.30 -18.01 2.31
C TYR A 138 12.05 -17.71 0.83
N GLU A 139 11.21 -18.53 0.22
CA GLU A 139 10.71 -18.31 -1.13
C GLU A 139 9.86 -17.04 -1.16
N LYS A 140 9.76 -16.41 -2.34
CA LYS A 140 9.05 -15.14 -2.49
C LYS A 140 7.63 -15.35 -2.95
N LEU A 141 6.71 -14.70 -2.27
CA LEU A 141 5.36 -14.48 -2.76
C LEU A 141 5.32 -13.09 -3.41
N GLY A 142 5.34 -13.05 -4.74
CA GLY A 142 5.63 -11.81 -5.47
C GLY A 142 7.05 -11.30 -5.17
N LYS A 143 7.19 -10.13 -4.53
CA LYS A 143 8.52 -9.61 -4.13
C LYS A 143 8.84 -9.81 -2.65
N LEU A 144 7.91 -10.33 -1.84
CA LEU A 144 8.09 -10.46 -0.39
C LEU A 144 8.48 -11.90 -0.02
N PRO A 145 9.41 -12.11 0.93
CA PRO A 145 9.66 -13.43 1.50
C PRO A 145 8.41 -13.96 2.21
N ALA A 146 8.13 -15.25 2.04
CA ALA A 146 6.98 -15.92 2.63
C ALA A 146 7.42 -17.08 3.52
N ALA A 147 7.09 -16.99 4.81
CA ALA A 147 7.41 -18.03 5.79
C ALA A 147 6.14 -18.79 6.19
N VAL A 148 6.27 -20.10 6.37
CA VAL A 148 5.18 -20.96 6.84
C VAL A 148 5.29 -21.14 8.34
N TYR A 149 4.20 -20.90 9.07
CA TYR A 149 4.13 -21.05 10.51
C TYR A 149 3.80 -22.50 10.91
N THR A 150 4.69 -23.11 11.69
CA THR A 150 4.57 -24.47 12.24
C THR A 150 4.80 -24.43 13.76
N PRO A 151 3.73 -24.36 14.58
CA PRO A 151 3.84 -24.08 16.02
C PRO A 151 4.58 -25.16 16.81
N ASP A 152 4.57 -26.42 16.33
CA ASP A 152 5.14 -27.56 17.04
C ASP A 152 6.68 -27.67 16.91
N ARG A 153 7.33 -26.67 16.30
CA ARG A 153 8.77 -26.63 16.05
C ARG A 153 9.46 -25.61 16.96
N LYS A 154 10.70 -25.91 17.34
CA LYS A 154 11.58 -24.99 18.09
C LYS A 154 11.82 -23.67 17.34
N HIS A 155 11.88 -23.72 16.01
CA HIS A 155 11.86 -22.55 15.13
C HIS A 155 10.56 -22.62 14.33
N PRO A 156 9.56 -21.78 14.67
CA PRO A 156 8.20 -21.96 14.18
C PRO A 156 7.98 -21.46 12.77
N TYR A 157 9.01 -20.93 12.09
CA TYR A 157 8.92 -20.42 10.72
C TYR A 157 9.83 -21.23 9.79
N GLN A 158 9.24 -21.76 8.72
CA GLN A 158 9.92 -22.60 7.74
C GLN A 158 9.72 -22.06 6.32
N SER A 159 10.53 -22.53 5.38
CA SER A 159 10.31 -22.25 3.94
C SER A 159 9.10 -23.03 3.43
N MET A 160 8.48 -22.58 2.34
CA MET A 160 7.36 -23.26 1.70
C MET A 160 7.74 -24.67 1.23
N LEU A 161 8.95 -24.85 0.70
CA LEU A 161 9.48 -26.17 0.31
C LEU A 161 9.70 -27.11 1.50
N GLN A 162 9.95 -26.59 2.71
CA GLN A 162 10.12 -27.41 3.92
C GLN A 162 8.77 -27.83 4.53
N ALA A 163 7.72 -27.05 4.31
CA ALA A 163 6.38 -27.23 4.88
C ALA A 163 5.31 -27.51 3.80
N LEU A 164 5.63 -28.37 2.82
CA LEU A 164 4.75 -28.71 1.70
C LEU A 164 3.39 -29.28 2.13
N ASP A 165 3.37 -30.00 3.23
CA ASP A 165 2.16 -30.54 3.85
C ASP A 165 1.22 -29.41 4.28
N VAL A 166 1.75 -28.41 4.98
CA VAL A 166 1.00 -27.22 5.39
C VAL A 166 0.47 -26.46 4.18
N ILE A 167 1.29 -26.26 3.15
CA ILE A 167 0.86 -25.59 1.92
C ILE A 167 -0.28 -26.34 1.24
N LYS A 168 -0.18 -27.66 1.11
CA LYS A 168 -1.24 -28.51 0.51
C LYS A 168 -2.54 -28.47 1.33
N GLU A 169 -2.44 -28.54 2.65
CA GLU A 169 -3.61 -28.42 3.53
C GLU A 169 -4.27 -27.04 3.42
N THR A 170 -3.46 -25.98 3.38
CA THR A 170 -3.93 -24.60 3.25
C THR A 170 -4.55 -24.35 1.87
N ASP A 171 -3.99 -24.88 0.79
CA ASP A 171 -4.60 -24.87 -0.55
C ASP A 171 -5.99 -25.50 -0.53
N LEU A 172 -6.12 -26.71 0.03
CA LEU A 172 -7.42 -27.39 0.14
C LEU A 172 -8.44 -26.59 0.95
N ALA A 173 -8.02 -25.96 2.05
CA ALA A 173 -8.89 -25.11 2.86
C ALA A 173 -9.35 -23.87 2.08
N ASN A 174 -8.43 -23.16 1.45
CA ASN A 174 -8.73 -21.94 0.70
C ASN A 174 -9.59 -22.20 -0.54
N ARG A 175 -9.38 -23.33 -1.23
CA ARG A 175 -10.24 -23.76 -2.35
C ARG A 175 -11.69 -23.97 -1.93
N ARG A 176 -11.93 -24.49 -0.72
CA ARG A 176 -13.31 -24.66 -0.20
C ARG A 176 -14.00 -23.31 0.00
N THR A 177 -13.29 -22.32 0.55
CA THR A 177 -13.82 -20.97 0.72
C THR A 177 -14.01 -20.27 -0.63
N LEU A 178 -13.02 -20.36 -1.52
CA LEU A 178 -13.07 -19.78 -2.86
C LEU A 178 -14.24 -20.33 -3.68
N ALA A 179 -14.52 -21.63 -3.61
CA ALA A 179 -15.61 -22.27 -4.34
C ALA A 179 -17.01 -21.77 -3.95
N GLN A 180 -17.16 -21.03 -2.84
CA GLN A 180 -18.41 -20.38 -2.45
C GLN A 180 -18.72 -19.14 -3.30
N ASN A 181 -17.73 -18.60 -4.02
CA ASN A 181 -17.90 -17.48 -4.94
C ASN A 181 -17.73 -17.96 -6.39
N MET A 182 -18.80 -17.87 -7.18
CA MET A 182 -18.81 -18.38 -8.56
C MET A 182 -17.82 -17.65 -9.48
N ASP A 183 -17.61 -16.35 -9.28
CA ASP A 183 -16.70 -15.54 -10.09
C ASP A 183 -15.25 -15.93 -9.80
N ASP A 184 -14.88 -16.02 -8.53
CA ASP A 184 -13.52 -16.42 -8.10
C ASP A 184 -13.21 -17.87 -8.55
N LEU A 185 -14.21 -18.76 -8.51
CA LEU A 185 -14.10 -20.14 -9.00
C LEU A 185 -13.88 -20.20 -10.52
N ALA A 186 -14.60 -19.39 -11.29
CA ALA A 186 -14.43 -19.33 -12.74
C ALA A 186 -13.04 -18.82 -13.12
N VAL A 187 -12.51 -17.82 -12.40
CA VAL A 187 -11.14 -17.34 -12.57
C VAL A 187 -10.14 -18.46 -12.29
N LEU A 188 -10.27 -19.17 -11.16
CA LEU A 188 -9.40 -20.30 -10.83
C LEU A 188 -9.39 -21.37 -11.93
N GLN A 189 -10.57 -21.78 -12.41
CA GLN A 189 -10.68 -22.78 -13.49
C GLN A 189 -10.00 -22.31 -14.78
N SER A 190 -10.11 -21.02 -15.12
CA SER A 190 -9.45 -20.45 -16.30
C SER A 190 -7.92 -20.45 -16.15
N LEU A 191 -7.41 -20.12 -14.97
CA LEU A 191 -5.99 -20.15 -14.65
C LEU A 191 -5.45 -21.58 -14.70
N GLU A 192 -6.17 -22.55 -14.12
CA GLU A 192 -5.72 -23.94 -14.12
C GLU A 192 -5.75 -24.58 -15.51
N LYS A 193 -6.67 -24.15 -16.37
CA LYS A 193 -6.68 -24.54 -17.79
C LYS A 193 -5.45 -24.04 -18.54
N GLN A 194 -4.93 -22.87 -18.18
CA GLN A 194 -3.80 -22.23 -18.85
C GLN A 194 -2.45 -22.68 -18.30
N TYR A 195 -2.33 -22.81 -16.97
CA TYR A 195 -1.06 -23.01 -16.28
C TYR A 195 -0.93 -24.40 -15.62
N GLY A 196 -1.97 -25.24 -15.73
CA GLY A 196 -2.01 -26.53 -15.04
C GLY A 196 -2.45 -26.38 -13.58
N LYS A 197 -2.16 -27.38 -12.76
CA LYS A 197 -2.59 -27.37 -11.35
C LYS A 197 -1.82 -26.31 -10.55
N LEU A 198 -2.55 -25.48 -9.80
CA LEU A 198 -1.99 -24.40 -9.00
C LEU A 198 -2.17 -24.65 -7.49
N TYR A 199 -1.41 -23.96 -6.64
CA TYR A 199 -1.69 -23.84 -5.20
C TYR A 199 -2.38 -22.51 -4.92
N ILE A 200 -3.40 -22.51 -4.07
CA ILE A 200 -4.22 -21.34 -3.75
C ILE A 200 -4.02 -20.91 -2.31
N LEU A 201 -3.48 -19.70 -2.14
CA LEU A 201 -3.36 -19.05 -0.85
C LEU A 201 -4.32 -17.86 -0.77
N SER A 202 -5.21 -17.86 0.22
CA SER A 202 -5.87 -16.63 0.67
C SER A 202 -4.82 -15.78 1.40
N VAL A 203 -4.61 -14.54 0.97
CA VAL A 203 -3.63 -13.62 1.53
C VAL A 203 -4.35 -12.36 1.99
N MET A 204 -4.22 -12.04 3.27
CA MET A 204 -4.80 -10.85 3.90
C MET A 204 -3.69 -9.85 4.21
N ALA A 205 -3.86 -8.61 3.77
CA ALA A 205 -3.05 -7.51 4.22
C ALA A 205 -3.89 -6.59 5.13
N LYS A 206 -3.43 -5.39 5.40
CA LYS A 206 -4.12 -4.47 6.32
C LYS A 206 -5.51 -4.04 5.85
N TYR A 207 -5.71 -3.83 4.54
CA TYR A 207 -6.94 -3.26 4.01
C TYR A 207 -7.74 -4.23 3.15
N ASN A 208 -7.05 -5.03 2.32
CA ASN A 208 -7.70 -5.96 1.41
C ASN A 208 -7.13 -7.37 1.57
N GLY A 209 -7.98 -8.37 1.30
CA GLY A 209 -7.60 -9.76 1.10
C GLY A 209 -7.77 -10.16 -0.37
N ALA A 210 -6.97 -11.12 -0.84
CA ALA A 210 -7.04 -11.64 -2.20
C ALA A 210 -6.56 -13.10 -2.25
N TYR A 211 -6.90 -13.81 -3.31
CA TYR A 211 -6.35 -15.12 -3.60
C TYR A 211 -5.10 -15.01 -4.47
N PHE A 212 -4.08 -15.77 -4.10
CA PHE A 212 -2.81 -15.88 -4.80
C PHE A 212 -2.72 -17.30 -5.35
N ALA A 213 -2.60 -17.41 -6.67
CA ALA A 213 -2.39 -18.68 -7.35
C ALA A 213 -0.91 -18.88 -7.65
N LEU A 214 -0.37 -20.01 -7.22
CA LEU A 214 1.06 -20.36 -7.33
C LEU A 214 1.25 -21.59 -8.19
N ASP A 215 2.35 -21.63 -8.95
CA ASP A 215 2.77 -22.84 -9.66
C ASP A 215 3.41 -23.86 -8.69
N GLU A 216 3.92 -24.96 -9.25
CA GLU A 216 4.55 -26.04 -8.48
C GLU A 216 5.86 -25.64 -7.78
N ASP A 217 6.52 -24.59 -8.29
CA ASP A 217 7.74 -23.99 -7.73
C ASP A 217 7.43 -22.81 -6.78
N PHE A 218 6.14 -22.61 -6.46
CA PHE A 218 5.62 -21.52 -5.64
C PHE A 218 5.81 -20.11 -6.20
N ASN A 219 6.04 -19.97 -7.51
CA ASN A 219 6.02 -18.66 -8.15
C ASN A 219 4.59 -18.14 -8.25
N LEU A 220 4.41 -16.84 -8.02
CA LEU A 220 3.12 -16.19 -8.14
C LEU A 220 2.68 -16.08 -9.61
N VAL A 221 1.65 -16.83 -9.98
CA VAL A 221 1.04 -16.83 -11.31
C VAL A 221 0.00 -15.70 -11.42
N ALA A 222 -0.86 -15.56 -10.41
CA ALA A 222 -1.92 -14.55 -10.43
C ALA A 222 -2.37 -14.12 -9.02
N LYS A 223 -2.78 -12.85 -8.92
CA LYS A 223 -3.60 -12.32 -7.82
C LYS A 223 -5.01 -12.06 -8.33
N PHE A 224 -6.03 -12.52 -7.62
CA PHE A 224 -7.44 -12.32 -8.00
C PHE A 224 -8.37 -12.29 -6.77
N GLY A 225 -9.64 -11.95 -6.98
CA GLY A 225 -10.64 -11.91 -5.91
C GLY A 225 -10.35 -10.87 -4.82
N GLU A 226 -9.62 -9.81 -5.15
CA GLU A 226 -9.24 -8.77 -4.16
C GLU A 226 -10.48 -8.03 -3.65
N LYS A 227 -10.67 -8.05 -2.32
CA LYS A 227 -11.81 -7.45 -1.63
C LYS A 227 -11.37 -6.77 -0.32
N PRO A 228 -12.02 -5.66 0.10
CA PRO A 228 -11.77 -5.06 1.41
C PRO A 228 -12.03 -6.03 2.56
N ILE A 229 -11.24 -5.93 3.62
CA ILE A 229 -11.43 -6.65 4.87
C ILE A 229 -12.38 -5.80 5.71
N SER A 230 -13.66 -6.17 5.73
CA SER A 230 -14.73 -5.51 6.49
C SER A 230 -14.69 -5.85 7.96
#